data_AF-A0A5C2M8P1-F1
#
_entry.id   AF-A0A5C2M8P1-F1
#
_cell.length_a   1.000
_cell.length_b   1.000
_cell.length_c   1.000
_cell.angle_alpha   90.00
_cell.angle_beta   90.00
_cell.angle_gamma   90.00
#
_symmetry.space_group_name_H-M   'P 1'
#
loop_
_entity.id
_entity.type
_entity.pdbx_description
1 polymer ?
#
loop_
_entity_poly.entity_id
_entity_poly.type
_entity_poly.pdbx_seq_one_letter_code
_entity_poly.pdbx_strand_id
1 'polypeptide(L)'
;MDRQMGQPLGLEPELGGQLRQSEPRSGYEPELGGTHRQRGVYVDEITCIGCKHCAHVARNTFYIEPNYGRSRVVRQDGDPLELIQEAIDTCPVDCIHWVDYTELKRLEKERLEQVVPLAGFPIDPATTHRKKRRSPPRTE
;
A
#
# COMPACT_ATOMS: atom_id res chain seq x y z
N MET A 1 -6.75 -6.53 35.46
CA MET A 1 -7.26 -6.40 34.08
C MET A 1 -6.13 -6.68 33.12
N ASP A 2 -5.95 -7.97 32.88
CA ASP A 2 -5.01 -8.61 31.99
C ASP A 2 -5.14 -8.09 30.55
N ARG A 3 -4.02 -7.69 29.95
CA ARG A 3 -3.85 -7.75 28.49
C ARG A 3 -2.59 -8.54 28.20
N GLN A 4 -2.84 -9.80 27.86
CA GLN A 4 -1.94 -10.80 27.31
C GLN A 4 -0.83 -10.18 26.45
N MET A 5 0.41 -10.24 26.94
CA MET A 5 1.62 -10.07 26.13
C MET A 5 1.61 -11.15 25.04
N GLY A 6 1.52 -10.73 23.78
CA GLY A 6 1.64 -11.61 22.62
C GLY A 6 2.98 -12.33 22.61
N GLN A 7 2.96 -13.64 22.35
CA GLN A 7 4.15 -14.48 22.39
C GLN A 7 4.99 -14.36 21.09
N PRO A 8 6.32 -14.52 21.16
CA PRO A 8 7.21 -14.40 20.00
C PRO A 8 6.96 -15.48 18.93
N LEU A 9 6.96 -15.09 17.65
CA LEU A 9 6.61 -15.93 16.49
C LEU A 9 7.82 -16.68 15.87
N GLY A 10 9.02 -16.58 16.44
CA GLY A 10 10.18 -17.37 16.01
C GLY A 10 10.75 -17.03 14.63
N LEU A 11 10.60 -15.78 14.18
CA LEU A 11 11.04 -15.29 12.86
C LEU A 11 12.28 -14.36 12.93
N GLU A 12 13.00 -14.31 14.06
CA GLU A 12 14.14 -13.40 14.23
C GLU A 12 15.36 -13.82 13.38
N PRO A 13 15.90 -12.94 12.51
CA PRO A 13 17.12 -13.24 11.77
C PRO A 13 18.38 -13.19 12.66
N GLU A 14 19.21 -14.23 12.55
CA GLU A 14 20.45 -14.50 13.31
C GLU A 14 21.62 -13.54 13.00
N LEU A 15 21.39 -12.22 12.91
CA LEU A 15 22.47 -11.25 12.64
C LEU A 15 22.30 -9.94 13.44
N GLY A 16 23.13 -9.76 14.48
CA GLY A 16 23.64 -8.42 14.84
C GLY A 16 23.61 -7.97 16.31
N GLY A 17 24.65 -8.34 17.07
CA GLY A 17 25.49 -7.40 17.84
C GLY A 17 24.99 -6.68 19.12
N GLN A 18 25.96 -6.10 19.83
CA GLN A 18 25.90 -5.41 21.13
C GLN A 18 24.98 -4.18 21.19
N LEU A 19 24.34 -3.81 20.08
CA LEU A 19 23.45 -2.64 19.92
C LEU A 19 21.99 -2.93 20.32
N ARG A 20 21.68 -4.13 20.87
CA ARG A 20 20.32 -4.48 21.34
C ARG A 20 19.89 -3.78 22.65
N GLN A 21 20.82 -3.24 23.45
CA GLN A 21 20.56 -2.92 24.87
C GLN A 21 20.33 -1.43 25.21
N SER A 22 20.40 -0.50 24.26
CA SER A 22 20.45 0.94 24.59
C SER A 22 19.08 1.63 24.78
N GLU A 23 17.97 1.08 24.28
CA GLU A 23 16.65 1.74 24.31
C GLU A 23 15.51 0.73 24.49
N PRO A 24 14.37 1.08 25.13
CA PRO A 24 13.19 0.22 25.17
C PRO A 24 12.61 0.07 23.76
N ARG A 25 13.10 -0.94 23.05
CA ARG A 25 12.60 -1.31 21.73
C ARG A 25 11.15 -1.76 21.92
N SER A 26 10.20 -1.08 21.29
CA SER A 26 8.81 -1.56 21.16
C SER A 26 8.70 -2.72 20.14
N GLY A 27 9.76 -3.54 20.04
CA GLY A 27 10.02 -4.49 18.96
C GLY A 27 9.06 -5.67 18.95
N TYR A 28 7.88 -5.45 18.36
CA TYR A 28 6.92 -6.51 18.04
C TYR A 28 6.33 -6.23 16.66
N GLU A 29 7.06 -6.61 15.63
CA GLU A 29 7.24 -5.81 14.43
C GLU A 29 6.32 -6.19 13.24
N PRO A 30 6.55 -5.59 12.05
CA PRO A 30 6.57 -6.45 10.87
C PRO A 30 7.78 -6.22 9.93
N GLU A 31 9.00 -5.78 10.29
CA GLU A 31 9.98 -6.52 11.09
C GLU A 31 11.06 -5.55 11.74
N LEU A 32 10.71 -4.34 12.21
CA LEU A 32 11.41 -3.57 13.29
C LEU A 32 10.67 -2.28 13.68
N GLY A 33 9.34 -2.34 13.58
CA GLY A 33 8.48 -1.19 13.50
C GLY A 33 7.77 -0.87 14.79
N GLY A 34 8.16 0.25 15.42
CA GLY A 34 7.45 0.75 16.59
C GLY A 34 6.00 1.15 16.31
N THR A 35 5.38 1.86 17.25
CA THR A 35 3.93 2.14 17.37
C THR A 35 3.22 2.55 16.06
N HIS A 36 3.94 3.08 15.07
CA HIS A 36 3.43 3.53 13.78
C HIS A 36 3.51 2.51 12.61
N ARG A 37 4.13 1.33 12.78
CA ARG A 37 4.25 0.32 11.70
C ARG A 37 3.13 -0.73 11.69
N GLN A 38 1.96 -0.46 12.27
CA GLN A 38 0.82 -1.39 12.18
C GLN A 38 0.00 -1.18 10.91
N ARG A 39 0.11 0.00 10.27
CA ARG A 39 -0.68 0.34 9.08
C ARG A 39 0.18 0.96 8.01
N GLY A 40 -0.14 0.65 6.75
CA GLY A 40 0.38 1.32 5.58
C GLY A 40 -0.73 2.01 4.81
N VAL A 41 -0.36 2.94 3.94
CA VAL A 41 -1.25 3.57 2.97
C VAL A 41 -1.29 2.75 1.68
N TYR A 42 -2.49 2.59 1.13
CA TYR A 42 -2.78 1.90 -0.12
C TYR A 42 -3.63 2.81 -1.02
N VAL A 43 -3.47 2.68 -2.33
CA VAL A 43 -4.31 3.37 -3.32
C VAL A 43 -5.06 2.33 -4.14
N ASP A 44 -6.38 2.42 -4.17
CA ASP A 44 -7.21 1.65 -5.09
C ASP A 44 -7.09 2.21 -6.52
N GLU A 45 -6.33 1.53 -7.37
CA GLU A 45 -6.09 1.93 -8.76
C GLU A 45 -7.35 1.90 -9.63
N ILE A 46 -8.38 1.14 -9.24
CA ILE A 46 -9.64 1.06 -9.97
C ILE A 46 -10.48 2.32 -9.76
N THR A 47 -10.58 2.76 -8.50
CA THR A 47 -11.35 3.96 -8.12
C THR A 47 -10.57 5.25 -8.41
N CYS A 48 -9.23 5.20 -8.38
CA CYS A 48 -8.39 6.37 -8.61
C CYS A 48 -8.63 6.99 -10.00
N ILE A 49 -9.04 8.25 -10.06
CA ILE A 49 -9.27 8.96 -11.33
C ILE A 49 -8.03 9.67 -11.91
N GLY A 50 -6.89 9.61 -11.21
CA GLY A 50 -5.65 10.24 -11.69
C GLY A 50 -5.62 11.77 -11.58
N CYS A 51 -6.30 12.36 -10.58
CA CYS A 51 -6.34 13.82 -10.37
C CYS A 51 -5.00 14.45 -9.96
N LYS A 52 -4.01 13.62 -9.60
CA LYS A 52 -2.62 13.98 -9.23
C LYS A 52 -2.45 14.81 -7.95
N HIS A 53 -3.53 15.13 -7.24
CA HIS A 53 -3.46 15.95 -6.03
C HIS A 53 -2.57 15.31 -4.95
N CYS A 54 -2.77 14.02 -4.65
CA CYS A 54 -1.95 13.29 -3.68
C CYS A 54 -0.45 13.29 -4.03
N ALA A 55 -0.12 13.17 -5.32
CA ALA A 55 1.26 13.24 -5.80
C ALA A 55 1.87 14.65 -5.71
N HIS A 56 1.07 15.71 -5.60
CA HIS A 56 1.58 17.06 -5.35
C HIS A 56 1.75 17.35 -3.85
N VAL A 57 0.81 16.89 -3.02
CA VAL A 57 0.83 17.08 -1.56
C VAL A 57 1.95 16.27 -0.91
N ALA A 58 2.05 14.97 -1.23
CA ALA A 58 3.03 14.04 -0.66
C ALA A 58 3.83 13.34 -1.78
N ARG A 59 4.77 14.10 -2.37
CA ARG A 59 5.57 13.74 -3.56
C ARG A 59 6.50 12.54 -3.36
N ASN A 60 6.89 12.25 -2.13
CA ASN A 60 7.80 11.14 -1.82
C ASN A 60 7.03 9.86 -1.47
N THR A 61 5.76 9.98 -1.08
CA THR A 61 4.86 8.86 -0.77
C THR A 61 4.09 8.38 -2.01
N PHE A 62 3.54 9.30 -2.81
CA PHE A 62 2.69 8.97 -3.96
C PHE A 62 3.36 9.27 -5.30
N TYR A 63 3.08 8.42 -6.29
CA TYR A 63 3.55 8.56 -7.66
C TYR A 63 2.42 8.26 -8.65
N ILE A 64 2.40 8.95 -9.78
CA ILE A 64 1.44 8.71 -10.87
C ILE A 64 2.06 7.77 -11.89
N GLU A 65 1.48 6.57 -11.99
CA GLU A 65 1.89 5.57 -12.96
C GLU A 65 1.57 6.04 -14.41
N PRO A 66 2.53 5.95 -15.34
CA PRO A 66 2.41 6.60 -16.64
C PRO A 66 1.48 5.88 -17.64
N ASN A 67 1.26 4.57 -17.51
CA ASN A 67 0.47 3.81 -18.47
C ASN A 67 -1.04 4.06 -18.31
N TYR A 68 -1.52 4.13 -17.07
CA TYR A 68 -2.95 4.29 -16.78
C TYR A 68 -3.28 5.62 -16.10
N GLY A 69 -2.28 6.41 -15.72
CA GLY A 69 -2.46 7.69 -15.03
C GLY A 69 -2.99 7.55 -13.61
N ARG A 70 -2.85 6.38 -12.99
CA ARG A 70 -3.35 6.09 -11.62
C ARG A 70 -2.28 6.40 -10.58
N SER A 71 -2.70 6.81 -9.39
CA SER A 71 -1.78 7.00 -8.27
C SER A 71 -1.37 5.65 -7.67
N ARG A 72 -0.14 5.59 -7.15
CA ARG A 72 0.45 4.45 -6.44
C ARG A 72 1.24 4.96 -5.24
N VAL A 73 1.31 4.14 -4.20
CA VAL A 73 2.21 4.38 -3.07
C VAL A 73 3.57 3.80 -3.40
N VAL A 74 4.61 4.62 -3.38
CA VAL A 74 6.01 4.20 -3.63
C VAL A 74 6.79 4.01 -2.35
N ARG A 75 6.47 4.79 -1.31
CA ARG A 75 7.10 4.73 0.01
C ARG A 75 6.08 5.01 1.08
N GLN A 76 6.02 4.16 2.10
CA GLN A 76 5.07 4.29 3.22
C GLN A 76 5.42 5.44 4.16
N ASP A 77 6.72 5.78 4.21
CA ASP A 77 7.36 6.77 5.07
C ASP A 77 8.07 7.86 4.24
N GLY A 78 7.57 8.12 3.03
CA GLY A 78 8.17 9.09 2.12
C GLY A 78 8.07 10.54 2.61
N ASP A 79 6.94 10.87 3.23
CA ASP A 79 6.56 12.21 3.70
C ASP A 79 6.03 12.16 5.14
N PRO A 80 5.94 13.31 5.84
CA PRO A 80 5.31 13.40 7.15
C PRO A 80 3.86 12.88 7.14
N LEU A 81 3.45 12.26 8.25
CA LEU A 81 2.10 11.68 8.40
C LEU A 81 1.00 12.70 8.12
N GLU A 82 1.18 13.95 8.51
CA GLU A 82 0.21 15.04 8.27
C GLU A 82 -0.04 15.26 6.77
N LEU A 83 1.00 15.23 5.93
CA LEU A 83 0.85 15.38 4.48
C LEU A 83 0.22 14.13 3.85
N ILE A 84 0.54 12.94 4.37
CA ILE A 84 -0.11 11.71 3.91
C ILE A 84 -1.60 11.74 4.26
N GLN A 85 -1.95 12.18 5.47
CA GLN A 85 -3.32 12.32 5.90
C GLN A 85 -4.07 13.40 5.09
N GLU A 86 -3.43 14.54 4.83
CA GLU A 86 -3.99 15.57 3.95
C GLU A 86 -4.27 15.01 2.55
N ALA A 87 -3.33 14.27 1.97
CA ALA A 87 -3.51 13.65 0.66
C ALA A 87 -4.67 12.63 0.63
N ILE A 88 -4.91 11.92 1.75
CA ILE A 88 -6.05 11.01 1.92
C ILE A 88 -7.35 11.82 1.98
N ASP A 89 -7.44 12.79 2.88
CA ASP A 89 -8.66 13.56 3.15
C ASP A 89 -9.11 14.43 1.97
N THR A 90 -8.16 14.84 1.12
CA THR A 90 -8.40 15.68 -0.06
C THR A 90 -8.69 14.89 -1.34
N CYS A 91 -8.67 13.55 -1.28
CA CYS A 91 -8.89 12.73 -2.47
C CYS A 91 -10.37 12.83 -2.94
N PRO A 92 -10.65 13.32 -4.16
CA PRO A 92 -12.01 13.63 -4.59
C PRO A 92 -12.90 12.39 -4.81
N VAL A 93 -12.31 11.20 -4.83
CA VAL A 93 -12.99 9.92 -5.04
C VAL A 93 -12.70 8.91 -3.93
N ASP A 94 -12.07 9.36 -2.83
CA ASP A 94 -11.75 8.54 -1.66
C ASP A 94 -11.08 7.21 -2.00
N CYS A 95 -10.05 7.24 -2.86
CA CYS A 95 -9.35 6.03 -3.33
C CYS A 95 -8.08 5.69 -2.54
N ILE A 96 -7.81 6.37 -1.41
CA ILE A 96 -6.58 6.21 -0.63
C ILE A 96 -6.95 5.78 0.78
N HIS A 97 -6.37 4.67 1.25
CA HIS A 97 -6.81 4.04 2.49
C HIS A 97 -5.64 3.65 3.39
N TRP A 98 -5.82 3.84 4.69
CA TRP A 98 -4.99 3.18 5.70
C TRP A 98 -5.41 1.72 5.84
N VAL A 99 -4.47 0.81 5.66
CA VAL A 99 -4.69 -0.65 5.74
C VAL A 99 -3.67 -1.28 6.67
N ASP A 100 -3.99 -2.43 7.24
CA ASP A 100 -3.01 -3.22 8.00
C ASP A 100 -1.88 -3.70 7.07
N TYR A 101 -0.65 -3.83 7.56
CA TYR A 101 0.46 -4.30 6.71
C TYR A 101 0.26 -5.71 6.16
N THR A 102 -0.41 -6.60 6.89
CA THR A 102 -0.74 -7.94 6.40
C THR A 102 -1.69 -7.88 5.22
N GLU A 103 -2.64 -6.96 5.28
CA GLU A 103 -3.63 -6.71 4.24
C GLU A 103 -3.02 -5.98 3.04
N LEU A 104 -2.14 -5.01 3.28
CA LEU A 104 -1.41 -4.28 2.25
C LEU A 104 -0.70 -5.25 1.30
N LYS A 105 -0.01 -6.26 1.85
CA LYS A 105 0.69 -7.27 1.03
C LYS A 105 -0.26 -8.06 0.13
N ARG A 106 -1.47 -8.34 0.61
CA ARG A 106 -2.52 -9.04 -0.15
C ARG A 106 -3.06 -8.14 -1.26
N LEU A 107 -3.44 -6.91 -0.93
CA LEU A 107 -3.98 -5.92 -1.87
C LEU A 107 -2.99 -5.60 -2.99
N GLU A 108 -1.72 -5.45 -2.67
CA GLU A 108 -0.64 -5.21 -3.64
C GLU A 108 -0.47 -6.38 -4.62
N LYS A 109 -0.64 -7.61 -4.14
CA LYS A 109 -0.62 -8.82 -4.98
C LYS A 109 -1.83 -8.89 -5.89
N GLU A 110 -3.03 -8.62 -5.36
CA GLU A 110 -4.28 -8.62 -6.13
C GLU A 110 -4.31 -7.54 -7.20
N ARG A 111 -3.73 -6.38 -6.91
CA ARG A 111 -3.55 -5.27 -7.86
C ARG A 111 -2.83 -5.70 -9.14
N LEU A 112 -1.91 -6.66 -9.08
CA LEU A 112 -1.22 -7.17 -10.28
C LEU A 112 -2.15 -7.94 -11.22
N GLU A 113 -3.23 -8.50 -10.68
CA GLU A 113 -4.22 -9.28 -11.43
C GLU A 113 -5.42 -8.43 -11.88
N GLN A 114 -5.60 -7.24 -11.30
CA GLN A 114 -6.66 -6.30 -11.64
C GLN A 114 -6.51 -5.74 -13.05
N VAL A 115 -7.65 -5.50 -13.71
CA VAL A 115 -7.70 -4.82 -15.00
C VAL A 115 -8.06 -3.36 -14.76
N VAL A 116 -7.08 -2.47 -14.90
CA VAL A 116 -7.29 -1.03 -14.80
C VAL A 116 -7.89 -0.50 -16.11
N PRO A 117 -9.13 0.01 -16.11
CA PRO A 117 -9.71 0.61 -17.32
C PRO A 117 -9.01 1.92 -17.66
N LEU A 118 -9.00 2.27 -18.95
CA LEU A 118 -8.54 3.57 -19.41
C LEU A 118 -9.36 4.69 -18.75
N ALA A 119 -8.70 5.82 -18.45
CA ALA A 119 -9.38 6.98 -17.89
C ALA A 119 -10.51 7.44 -18.82
N GLY A 120 -11.69 7.72 -18.25
CA GLY A 120 -12.88 8.13 -18.99
C GLY A 120 -13.80 6.99 -19.44
N PHE A 121 -13.42 5.72 -19.27
CA PHE A 121 -14.31 4.58 -19.46
C PHE A 121 -15.04 4.22 -18.16
N PRO A 122 -16.30 3.74 -18.23
CA PRO A 122 -17.04 3.30 -17.05
C PRO A 122 -16.34 2.11 -16.38
N ILE A 123 -16.33 2.11 -15.06
CA ILE A 123 -15.82 1.00 -14.24
C ILE A 123 -16.93 -0.05 -14.15
N ASP A 124 -16.73 -1.20 -14.78
CA ASP A 124 -17.62 -2.35 -14.64
C ASP A 124 -17.02 -3.33 -13.61
N PRO A 125 -17.65 -3.54 -12.43
CA PRO A 125 -17.18 -4.48 -11.41
C PRO A 125 -16.98 -5.91 -11.93
N ALA A 126 -17.69 -6.32 -12.99
CA ALA A 126 -17.50 -7.64 -13.60
C ALA A 126 -16.17 -7.73 -14.38
N THR A 127 -15.60 -6.59 -14.77
CA THR A 127 -14.37 -6.51 -15.56
C THR A 127 -13.12 -6.27 -14.71
N THR A 128 -13.25 -5.66 -13.53
CA THR A 128 -12.11 -5.27 -12.66
C THR A 128 -11.33 -6.47 -12.12
N HIS A 129 -12.00 -7.60 -11.84
CA HIS A 129 -11.38 -8.85 -11.35
C HIS A 129 -11.01 -9.86 -12.47
N ARG A 130 -11.13 -9.49 -13.74
CA ARG A 130 -10.98 -10.44 -14.84
C ARG A 130 -9.51 -10.81 -15.04
N LYS A 131 -9.08 -11.94 -14.44
CA LYS A 131 -7.82 -12.65 -14.76
C LYS A 131 -7.54 -12.54 -16.26
N LYS A 132 -6.37 -11.99 -16.63
CA LYS A 132 -5.83 -12.00 -18.00
C LYS A 132 -5.76 -13.45 -18.52
N ARG A 133 -6.86 -13.98 -19.06
CA ARG A 133 -6.82 -15.09 -20.02
C ARG A 133 -6.55 -14.47 -21.39
N ARG A 134 -5.30 -14.03 -21.60
CA ARG A 134 -4.80 -13.75 -22.95
C ARG A 134 -3.89 -14.90 -23.34
N SER A 135 -4.47 -15.94 -23.93
CA SER A 135 -3.69 -16.83 -24.80
C SER A 135 -3.15 -15.98 -25.95
N PRO A 136 -1.86 -16.12 -26.34
CA PRO A 136 -1.37 -15.46 -27.55
C PRO A 136 -2.20 -15.94 -28.76
N PRO A 137 -2.37 -15.10 -29.80
CA PRO A 137 -2.98 -15.56 -31.05
C PRO A 137 -2.19 -16.77 -31.56
N ARG A 138 -2.89 -17.85 -31.93
CA ARG A 138 -2.28 -18.96 -32.67
C ARG A 138 -1.83 -18.39 -34.01
N THR A 139 -0.54 -18.32 -34.23
CA THR A 139 0.03 -18.14 -35.56
C THR A 139 -0.20 -19.43 -36.34
N GLU A 140 -0.89 -19.34 -37.48
CA GLU A 140 -0.89 -20.38 -38.53
C GLU A 140 0.40 -20.32 -39.35
#